data_AF-B0NGT7-F1
#
_entry.id   AF-B0NGT7-F1
#
_cell.length_a   1.000
_cell.length_b   1.000
_cell.length_c   1.000
_cell.angle_alpha   90.00
_cell.angle_beta   90.00
_cell.angle_gamma   90.00
#
_symmetry.space_group_name_H-M   'P 1'
#
loop_
_entity.id
_entity.type
_entity.pdbx_description
1 polymer ?
#
loop_
_entity_poly.entity_id
_entity_poly.type
_entity_poly.pdbx_seq_one_letter_code
_entity_poly.pdbx_strand_id
1 'polypeptide(L)'
;MSSKSLVICDQEEKYASAFAAYLTKKKELALQVQVCSDPEQARKIQQEKAIDILLISSGYSQEMRKEIQAGSVFVLTETASASTGPLEIPVYRYQSGEAILAEVICQCGLKGEEEGLFLQAAKKRQMRIIGIFSPVHRTGKTGYGLEMGKELAVSYNVLYINMELYGGIGGHFPEEGQTLADLIYYSRQESRNFGMILTTLAKHMESLDYLLPFRVSEDIKAVTPEEWTSLLMQIEQCAIYDVLILDIDEGIQDVYGVLRQCTEVMVPVARDPAARAKLFQFEEELRLLGYEDVKKKLVKKELER
;
A
#
# COMPACT_ATOMS: atom_id res chain seq x y z
N MET A 1 -4.24 25.60 -3.49
CA MET A 1 -4.15 24.16 -3.81
C MET A 1 -5.49 23.76 -4.43
N SER A 2 -5.47 23.27 -5.66
CA SER A 2 -6.68 22.90 -6.40
C SER A 2 -6.99 21.43 -6.11
N SER A 3 -8.07 21.14 -5.40
CA SER A 3 -8.56 19.77 -5.22
C SER A 3 -9.18 19.28 -6.53
N LYS A 4 -8.72 18.14 -7.04
CA LYS A 4 -9.23 17.54 -8.28
C LYS A 4 -10.69 17.12 -8.13
N SER A 5 -11.48 17.38 -9.16
CA SER A 5 -12.90 17.04 -9.25
C SER A 5 -13.07 15.62 -9.76
N LEU A 6 -13.66 14.75 -8.96
CA LEU A 6 -14.00 13.37 -9.34
C LEU A 6 -15.53 13.22 -9.35
N VAL A 7 -16.08 12.79 -10.47
CA VAL A 7 -17.52 12.56 -10.66
C VAL A 7 -17.78 11.08 -10.87
N ILE A 8 -18.68 10.50 -10.08
CA ILE A 8 -19.16 9.12 -10.22
C ILE A 8 -20.58 9.17 -10.80
N CYS A 9 -20.73 8.71 -12.03
CA CYS A 9 -22.00 8.66 -12.76
C CYS A 9 -22.49 7.21 -12.89
N ASP A 10 -23.48 6.82 -12.10
CA ASP A 10 -23.96 5.44 -12.03
C ASP A 10 -25.48 5.40 -11.79
N GLN A 11 -26.18 4.50 -12.49
CA GLN A 11 -27.63 4.29 -12.28
C GLN A 11 -27.89 3.69 -10.88
N GLU A 12 -26.91 2.98 -10.33
CA GLU A 12 -26.99 2.41 -8.98
C GLU A 12 -26.51 3.42 -7.93
N GLU A 13 -27.42 4.31 -7.52
CA GLU A 13 -27.14 5.39 -6.56
C GLU A 13 -26.53 4.89 -5.24
N LYS A 14 -26.94 3.71 -4.76
CA LYS A 14 -26.42 3.12 -3.52
C LYS A 14 -24.94 2.77 -3.64
N TYR A 15 -24.54 2.17 -4.76
CA TYR A 15 -23.15 1.82 -5.04
C TYR A 15 -22.29 3.09 -5.15
N ALA A 16 -22.72 4.03 -6.00
CA ALA A 16 -21.97 5.28 -6.22
C ALA A 16 -21.83 6.11 -4.94
N SER A 17 -22.88 6.18 -4.12
CA SER A 17 -22.84 6.87 -2.82
C SER A 17 -21.91 6.18 -1.83
N ALA A 18 -21.91 4.84 -1.78
CA ALA A 18 -21.00 4.08 -0.92
C ALA A 18 -19.53 4.28 -1.34
N PHE A 19 -19.25 4.26 -2.64
CA PHE A 19 -17.91 4.48 -3.16
C PHE A 19 -17.45 5.93 -2.95
N ALA A 20 -18.32 6.92 -3.17
CA ALA A 20 -18.02 8.31 -2.87
C ALA A 20 -17.70 8.55 -1.38
N ALA A 21 -18.48 7.94 -0.48
CA ALA A 21 -18.25 8.00 0.95
C ALA A 21 -16.92 7.35 1.35
N TYR A 22 -16.54 6.25 0.69
CA TYR A 22 -15.23 5.63 0.86
C TYR A 22 -14.08 6.57 0.43
N LEU A 23 -14.16 7.15 -0.77
CA LEU A 23 -13.14 8.07 -1.29
C LEU A 23 -12.99 9.33 -0.42
N THR A 24 -14.11 9.88 0.05
CA THR A 24 -14.11 11.10 0.89
C THR A 24 -13.47 10.88 2.27
N LYS A 25 -13.40 9.63 2.75
CA LYS A 25 -12.75 9.29 4.03
C LYS A 25 -11.22 9.28 3.95
N LYS A 26 -10.64 9.11 2.76
CA LYS A 26 -9.19 9.08 2.54
C LYS A 26 -8.63 10.51 2.50
N LYS A 27 -8.30 11.03 3.68
CA LYS A 27 -7.88 12.43 3.88
C LYS A 27 -6.58 12.80 3.19
N GLU A 28 -5.75 11.82 2.83
CA GLU A 28 -4.50 12.06 2.10
C GLU A 28 -4.74 12.48 0.64
N LEU A 29 -5.94 12.20 0.10
CA LEU A 29 -6.32 12.52 -1.27
C LEU A 29 -7.02 13.88 -1.33
N ALA A 30 -6.50 14.80 -2.14
CA ALA A 30 -7.12 16.10 -2.41
C ALA A 30 -8.23 16.00 -3.47
N LEU A 31 -9.20 15.11 -3.26
CA LEU A 31 -10.32 14.84 -4.18
C LEU A 31 -11.62 15.48 -3.68
N GLN A 32 -12.33 16.16 -4.58
CA GLN A 32 -13.73 16.54 -4.39
C GLN A 32 -14.62 15.58 -5.17
N VAL A 33 -15.33 14.72 -4.44
CA VAL A 33 -16.15 13.66 -5.03
C VAL A 33 -17.60 14.10 -5.15
N GLN A 34 -18.20 13.93 -6.32
CA GLN A 34 -19.62 14.16 -6.59
C GLN A 34 -20.23 12.91 -7.22
N VAL A 35 -21.50 12.66 -6.92
CA VAL A 35 -22.26 11.52 -7.44
C VAL A 35 -23.43 12.01 -8.26
N CYS A 36 -23.66 11.40 -9.42
CA CYS A 36 -24.82 11.61 -10.25
C CYS A 36 -25.42 10.29 -10.73
N SER A 37 -26.75 10.29 -10.90
CA SER A 37 -27.50 9.14 -11.44
C SER A 37 -27.90 9.31 -12.90
N ASP A 38 -27.53 10.44 -13.51
CA ASP A 38 -27.82 10.75 -14.90
C ASP A 38 -26.63 11.51 -15.53
N PRO A 39 -26.14 11.10 -16.72
CA PRO A 39 -25.16 11.83 -17.52
C PRO A 39 -25.49 13.32 -17.70
N GLU A 40 -26.77 13.71 -17.76
CA GLU A 40 -27.17 15.12 -17.83
C GLU A 40 -26.78 15.93 -16.58
N GLN A 41 -26.77 15.31 -15.41
CA GLN A 41 -26.29 15.95 -14.18
C GLN A 41 -24.77 16.11 -14.23
N ALA A 42 -24.05 15.12 -14.75
CA ALA A 42 -22.60 15.24 -14.96
C ALA A 42 -22.25 16.39 -15.92
N ARG A 43 -23.06 16.60 -16.98
CA ARG A 43 -22.92 17.75 -17.89
C ARG A 43 -23.13 19.09 -17.19
N LYS A 44 -24.10 19.20 -16.29
CA LYS A 44 -24.30 20.42 -15.50
C LYS A 44 -23.09 20.70 -14.60
N ILE A 45 -22.57 19.67 -13.94
CA ILE A 45 -21.35 19.77 -13.13
C ILE A 45 -20.18 20.25 -14.00
N GLN A 46 -20.02 19.69 -15.20
CA GLN A 46 -18.98 20.09 -16.16
C GLN A 46 -19.06 21.59 -16.53
N GLN A 47 -20.26 22.16 -16.62
CA GLN A 47 -20.46 23.58 -16.92
C GLN A 47 -20.07 24.50 -15.75
N GLU A 48 -20.23 24.02 -14.51
CA GLU A 48 -19.87 24.76 -13.30
C GLU A 48 -18.38 24.62 -12.96
N LYS A 49 -17.80 23.43 -13.17
CA LYS A 49 -16.43 23.09 -12.82
C LYS A 49 -15.88 22.01 -13.76
N ALA A 50 -14.63 22.16 -14.19
CA ALA A 50 -13.95 21.13 -14.96
C ALA A 50 -13.90 19.80 -14.18
N ILE A 51 -14.22 18.71 -14.87
CA ILE A 51 -14.16 17.35 -14.33
C ILE A 51 -12.78 16.79 -14.65
N ASP A 52 -11.97 16.51 -13.62
CA ASP A 52 -10.65 15.92 -13.82
C ASP A 52 -10.77 14.41 -14.06
N ILE A 53 -11.61 13.73 -13.27
CA ILE A 53 -11.81 12.28 -13.33
C ILE A 53 -13.31 11.98 -13.40
N LEU A 54 -13.74 11.27 -14.44
CA LEU A 54 -15.09 10.74 -14.59
C LEU A 54 -15.08 9.22 -14.44
N LEU A 55 -15.82 8.69 -13.48
CA LEU A 55 -16.12 7.27 -13.32
C LEU A 55 -17.57 7.03 -13.74
N ILE A 56 -17.79 6.38 -14.87
CA ILE A 56 -19.14 6.23 -15.46
C ILE A 56 -19.49 4.76 -15.71
N SER A 57 -20.71 4.36 -15.37
CA SER A 57 -21.17 2.97 -15.58
C SER A 57 -21.21 2.60 -17.08
N SER A 58 -20.80 1.36 -17.40
CA SER A 58 -20.96 0.80 -18.74
C SER A 58 -22.41 0.66 -19.19
N GLY A 59 -23.38 0.81 -18.27
CA GLY A 59 -24.81 0.81 -18.59
C GLY A 59 -25.28 2.01 -19.43
N TYR A 60 -24.50 3.09 -19.49
CA TYR A 60 -24.77 4.23 -20.39
C TYR A 60 -24.19 4.01 -21.78
N SER A 61 -24.84 4.50 -22.84
CA SER A 61 -24.33 4.32 -24.21
C SER A 61 -23.03 5.10 -24.44
N GLN A 62 -22.18 4.62 -25.36
CA GLN A 62 -20.94 5.35 -25.72
C GLN A 62 -21.20 6.77 -26.21
N GLU A 63 -22.35 7.04 -26.83
CA GLU A 63 -22.73 8.38 -27.29
C GLU A 63 -22.93 9.32 -26.10
N MET A 64 -23.69 8.90 -25.08
CA MET A 64 -23.89 9.68 -23.85
C MET A 64 -22.58 9.90 -23.08
N ARG A 65 -21.67 8.93 -23.08
CA ARG A 65 -20.38 9.05 -22.39
C ARG A 65 -19.44 10.04 -23.07
N LYS A 66 -19.36 10.02 -24.41
CA LYS A 66 -18.51 10.94 -25.21
C LYS A 66 -18.93 12.40 -25.08
N GLU A 67 -20.18 12.64 -24.73
CA GLU A 67 -20.73 13.97 -24.57
C GLU A 67 -20.23 14.69 -23.31
N ILE A 68 -19.69 13.96 -22.33
CA ILE A 68 -19.12 14.52 -21.11
C ILE A 68 -17.61 14.69 -21.32
N GLN A 69 -17.10 15.91 -21.25
CA GLN A 69 -15.66 16.14 -21.32
C GLN A 69 -15.07 16.11 -19.90
N ALA A 70 -14.15 15.18 -19.69
CA ALA A 70 -13.34 15.07 -18.49
C ALA A 70 -11.88 14.83 -18.89
N GLY A 71 -10.93 15.13 -17.99
CA GLY A 71 -9.50 14.85 -18.23
C GLY A 71 -9.26 13.35 -18.49
N SER A 72 -9.75 12.52 -17.56
CA SER A 72 -9.73 11.06 -17.69
C SER A 72 -11.11 10.44 -17.50
N VAL A 73 -11.52 9.57 -18.42
CA VAL A 73 -12.80 8.83 -18.38
C VAL A 73 -12.55 7.35 -18.11
N PHE A 74 -13.05 6.89 -16.96
CA PHE A 74 -13.03 5.50 -16.52
C PHE A 74 -14.43 4.91 -16.64
N VAL A 75 -14.56 3.78 -17.32
CA VAL A 75 -15.83 3.09 -17.49
C VAL A 75 -15.87 1.91 -16.53
N LEU A 76 -16.82 1.92 -15.60
CA LEU A 76 -17.05 0.81 -14.68
C LEU A 76 -17.75 -0.33 -15.43
N THR A 77 -17.04 -1.43 -15.64
CA THR A 77 -17.51 -2.58 -16.41
C THR A 77 -17.85 -3.76 -15.51
N GLU A 78 -18.90 -4.50 -15.86
CA GLU A 78 -19.27 -5.75 -15.19
C GLU A 78 -18.64 -6.98 -15.85
N THR A 79 -18.12 -6.83 -17.07
CA THR A 79 -17.48 -7.88 -17.85
C THR A 79 -16.25 -7.34 -18.57
N ALA A 80 -15.25 -8.20 -18.78
CA ALA A 80 -14.01 -7.84 -19.47
C ALA A 80 -14.21 -7.48 -20.97
N SER A 81 -15.38 -7.81 -21.54
CA SER A 81 -15.73 -7.57 -22.94
C SER A 81 -16.63 -6.36 -23.17
N ALA A 82 -16.83 -5.52 -22.16
CA ALA A 82 -17.64 -4.31 -22.29
C ALA A 82 -17.05 -3.35 -23.34
N SER A 83 -17.90 -2.81 -24.20
CA SER A 83 -17.48 -1.93 -25.29
C SER A 83 -17.07 -0.55 -24.76
N THR A 84 -15.77 -0.33 -24.66
CA THR A 84 -15.17 0.98 -24.37
C THR A 84 -14.75 1.69 -25.65
N GLY A 85 -14.81 3.02 -25.62
CA GLY A 85 -14.26 3.89 -26.65
C GLY A 85 -12.73 3.99 -26.58
N PRO A 86 -12.06 4.51 -27.61
CA PRO A 86 -10.59 4.57 -27.70
C PRO A 86 -9.93 5.47 -26.63
N LEU A 87 -10.68 6.35 -25.98
CA LEU A 87 -10.20 7.25 -24.92
C LEU A 87 -10.73 6.86 -23.53
N GLU A 88 -11.55 5.81 -23.45
CA GLU A 88 -12.16 5.30 -22.23
C GLU A 88 -11.31 4.18 -21.64
N ILE A 89 -11.11 4.22 -20.33
CA ILE A 89 -10.34 3.20 -19.61
C ILE A 89 -11.32 2.26 -18.89
N PRO A 90 -11.41 0.97 -19.27
CA PRO A 90 -12.25 0.03 -18.55
C PRO A 90 -11.69 -0.23 -17.16
N VAL A 91 -12.56 -0.24 -16.15
CA VAL A 91 -12.25 -0.60 -14.76
C VAL A 91 -13.29 -1.59 -14.29
N TYR A 92 -12.85 -2.76 -13.82
CA TYR A 92 -13.79 -3.79 -13.37
C TYR A 92 -14.52 -3.34 -12.09
N ARG A 93 -15.83 -3.53 -12.05
CA ARG A 93 -16.68 -3.02 -10.97
C ARG A 93 -16.63 -3.85 -9.69
N TYR A 94 -16.57 -5.17 -9.81
CA TYR A 94 -16.68 -6.09 -8.68
C TYR A 94 -15.33 -6.38 -8.04
N GLN A 95 -14.72 -5.33 -7.50
CA GLN A 95 -13.47 -5.39 -6.74
C GLN A 95 -13.55 -4.42 -5.54
N SER A 96 -12.56 -4.44 -4.66
CA SER A 96 -12.58 -3.57 -3.48
C SER A 96 -12.38 -2.09 -3.88
N GLY A 97 -12.89 -1.17 -3.05
CA GLY A 97 -12.73 0.27 -3.31
C GLY A 97 -11.26 0.70 -3.37
N GLU A 98 -10.38 0.04 -2.61
CA GLU A 98 -8.92 0.21 -2.70
C GLU A 98 -8.39 -0.14 -4.09
N ALA A 99 -8.84 -1.26 -4.66
CA ALA A 99 -8.36 -1.74 -5.95
C ALA A 99 -8.81 -0.84 -7.11
N ILE A 100 -10.09 -0.44 -7.13
CA ILE A 100 -10.63 0.52 -8.12
C ILE A 100 -9.82 1.82 -8.08
N LEU A 101 -9.59 2.35 -6.87
CA LEU A 101 -8.89 3.62 -6.70
C LEU A 101 -7.41 3.52 -7.11
N ALA A 102 -6.71 2.44 -6.72
CA ALA A 102 -5.33 2.20 -7.13
C ALA A 102 -5.19 2.07 -8.65
N GLU A 103 -6.14 1.40 -9.32
CA GLU A 103 -6.19 1.28 -10.77
C GLU A 103 -6.40 2.64 -11.45
N VAL A 104 -7.38 3.44 -10.99
CA VAL A 104 -7.63 4.80 -11.47
C VAL A 104 -6.37 5.66 -11.33
N ILE A 105 -5.74 5.63 -10.16
CA ILE A 105 -4.51 6.37 -9.87
C ILE A 105 -3.39 5.94 -10.81
N CYS A 106 -3.15 4.64 -10.97
CA CYS A 106 -2.08 4.12 -11.83
C CYS A 106 -2.26 4.59 -13.27
N GLN A 107 -3.49 4.52 -13.79
CA GLN A 107 -3.83 4.91 -15.16
C GLN A 107 -3.73 6.43 -15.40
N CYS A 108 -4.09 7.26 -14.41
CA CYS A 108 -3.85 8.71 -14.50
C CYS A 108 -2.36 9.05 -14.54
N GLY A 109 -1.51 8.30 -13.82
CA GLY A 109 -0.06 8.50 -13.80
C GLY A 109 0.61 8.26 -15.14
N LEU A 110 0.10 7.29 -15.90
CA LEU A 110 0.60 6.97 -17.25
C LEU A 110 0.31 8.07 -18.28
N LYS A 111 -0.65 8.97 -18.01
CA LYS A 111 -1.04 10.09 -18.89
C LYS A 111 -0.32 11.42 -18.58
N GLY A 112 0.50 11.49 -17.53
CA GLY A 112 1.24 12.69 -17.17
C GLY A 112 0.41 13.82 -16.53
N GLU A 113 -0.80 13.53 -16.03
CA GLU A 113 -1.69 14.50 -15.35
C GLU A 113 -1.29 14.65 -13.87
N GLU A 114 -0.08 15.16 -13.63
CA GLU A 114 0.70 14.96 -12.39
C GLU A 114 0.36 15.89 -11.21
N GLU A 115 -0.27 17.04 -11.42
CA GLU A 115 -0.37 18.05 -10.35
C GLU A 115 -1.69 17.97 -9.58
N GLY A 116 -1.65 17.64 -8.28
CA GLY A 116 -2.69 18.04 -7.32
C GLY A 116 -3.47 16.96 -6.59
N LEU A 117 -3.15 15.66 -6.71
CA LEU A 117 -3.85 14.63 -5.91
C LEU A 117 -3.37 14.50 -4.45
N PHE A 118 -2.16 14.95 -4.13
CA PHE A 118 -1.59 14.80 -2.78
C PHE A 118 -1.31 16.14 -2.11
N LEU A 119 -1.55 16.20 -0.80
CA LEU A 119 -1.03 17.27 0.06
C LEU A 119 0.47 17.00 0.26
N GLN A 120 1.33 17.76 -0.41
CA GLN A 120 2.79 17.63 -0.23
C GLN A 120 3.14 17.81 1.26
N ALA A 121 3.62 16.75 1.91
CA ALA A 121 4.24 16.84 3.21
C ALA A 121 5.72 17.26 3.04
N ALA A 122 6.11 18.26 3.81
CA ALA A 122 7.41 18.92 3.72
C ALA A 122 8.49 18.21 4.55
N LYS A 123 9.74 18.43 4.11
CA LYS A 123 11.07 18.07 4.65
C LYS A 123 11.50 16.61 4.51
N LYS A 124 12.50 16.41 3.64
CA LYS A 124 13.39 15.24 3.59
C LYS A 124 14.02 14.98 4.96
N ARG A 125 13.43 14.10 5.74
CA ARG A 125 14.08 13.43 6.86
C ARG A 125 14.40 12.01 6.40
N GLN A 126 15.60 11.52 6.71
CA GLN A 126 15.96 10.14 6.40
C GLN A 126 15.02 9.21 7.16
N MET A 127 14.33 8.31 6.44
CA MET A 127 13.38 7.36 7.02
C MET A 127 14.13 6.37 7.90
N ARG A 128 13.60 6.08 9.09
CA ARG A 128 14.14 5.04 9.97
C ARG A 128 13.52 3.69 9.59
N ILE A 129 14.33 2.74 9.12
CA ILE A 129 13.87 1.38 8.80
C ILE A 129 14.24 0.44 9.94
N ILE A 130 13.24 -0.12 10.62
CA ILE A 130 13.41 -1.04 11.75
C ILE A 130 13.02 -2.44 11.29
N GLY A 131 14.00 -3.34 11.17
CA GLY A 131 13.73 -4.76 10.94
C GLY A 131 13.41 -5.46 12.26
N ILE A 132 12.46 -6.40 12.24
CA ILE A 132 12.18 -7.31 13.34
C ILE A 132 12.47 -8.70 12.82
N PHE A 133 13.47 -9.35 13.39
CA PHE A 133 13.94 -10.65 12.92
C PHE A 133 14.44 -11.49 14.09
N SER A 134 14.14 -12.78 14.10
CA SER A 134 14.72 -13.70 15.06
C SER A 134 14.86 -15.09 14.44
N PRO A 135 16.03 -15.74 14.56
CA PRO A 135 16.19 -17.15 14.15
C PRO A 135 15.43 -18.11 15.10
N VAL A 136 14.83 -17.57 16.17
CA VAL A 136 14.02 -18.32 17.13
C VAL A 136 12.55 -18.06 16.84
N HIS A 137 11.88 -19.12 16.40
CA HIS A 137 10.45 -19.10 16.12
C HIS A 137 9.62 -19.02 17.40
N ARG A 138 8.38 -18.52 17.27
CA ARG A 138 7.41 -18.37 18.37
C ARG A 138 7.95 -17.52 19.53
N THR A 139 8.75 -16.51 19.19
CA THR A 139 9.24 -15.47 20.11
C THR A 139 8.23 -14.34 20.31
N GLY A 140 7.19 -14.23 19.48
CA GLY A 140 6.22 -13.12 19.55
C GLY A 140 6.61 -11.91 18.69
N LYS A 141 7.39 -12.11 17.61
CA LYS A 141 7.89 -11.06 16.71
C LYS A 141 6.78 -10.11 16.24
N THR A 142 5.72 -10.66 15.63
CA THR A 142 4.60 -9.91 15.07
C THR A 142 3.93 -9.04 16.13
N GLY A 143 3.62 -9.62 17.30
CA GLY A 143 3.00 -8.89 18.41
C GLY A 143 3.89 -7.76 18.93
N TYR A 144 5.18 -8.02 19.12
CA TYR A 144 6.17 -7.00 19.51
C TYR A 144 6.25 -5.87 18.48
N GLY A 145 6.26 -6.22 17.18
CA GLY A 145 6.36 -5.25 16.10
C GLY A 145 5.14 -4.35 15.97
N LEU A 146 3.95 -4.93 16.12
CA LEU A 146 2.70 -4.17 16.12
C LEU A 146 2.64 -3.22 17.33
N GLU A 147 2.99 -3.68 18.53
CA GLU A 147 2.95 -2.85 19.73
C GLU A 147 3.96 -1.69 19.64
N MET A 148 5.21 -1.98 19.26
CA MET A 148 6.23 -0.96 19.00
C MET A 148 5.78 0.03 17.92
N GLY A 149 5.11 -0.45 16.87
CA GLY A 149 4.57 0.39 15.81
C GLY A 149 3.51 1.36 16.32
N LYS A 150 2.56 0.88 17.13
CA LYS A 150 1.52 1.71 17.75
C LYS A 150 2.11 2.78 18.67
N GLU A 151 3.08 2.41 19.51
CA GLU A 151 3.77 3.34 20.40
C GLU A 151 4.48 4.46 19.61
N LEU A 152 5.19 4.10 18.54
CA LEU A 152 5.86 5.07 17.68
C LEU A 152 4.86 5.96 16.90
N ALA A 153 3.73 5.39 16.49
CA ALA A 153 2.69 6.08 15.73
C ALA A 153 2.01 7.22 16.51
N VAL A 154 2.21 7.32 17.83
CA VAL A 154 1.79 8.47 18.63
C VAL A 154 2.51 9.75 18.22
N SER A 155 3.77 9.65 17.76
CA SER A 155 4.65 10.80 17.50
C SER A 155 5.20 10.87 16.07
N TYR A 156 5.07 9.80 15.30
CA TYR A 156 5.66 9.64 13.97
C TYR A 156 4.63 9.06 13.00
N ASN A 157 4.78 9.34 11.72
CA ASN A 157 4.07 8.58 10.69
C ASN A 157 4.77 7.22 10.53
N VAL A 158 4.10 6.13 10.92
CA VAL A 158 4.69 4.79 10.94
C VAL A 158 3.95 3.86 9.99
N LEU A 159 4.70 3.18 9.13
CA LEU A 159 4.20 2.06 8.32
C LEU A 159 4.75 0.74 8.82
N TYR A 160 3.88 -0.24 9.03
CA TYR A 160 4.22 -1.62 9.37
C TYR A 160 3.98 -2.56 8.18
N ILE A 161 4.97 -3.39 7.86
CA ILE A 161 4.90 -4.41 6.81
C ILE A 161 5.27 -5.76 7.42
N ASN A 162 4.33 -6.73 7.35
CA ASN A 162 4.63 -8.11 7.67
C ASN A 162 5.11 -8.85 6.41
N MET A 163 6.32 -9.40 6.51
CA MET A 163 7.02 -10.17 5.49
C MET A 163 7.18 -11.63 5.92
N GLU A 164 6.28 -12.13 6.78
CA GLU A 164 6.28 -13.53 7.17
C GLU A 164 5.61 -14.39 6.10
N LEU A 165 6.11 -15.62 5.89
CA LEU A 165 5.48 -16.59 4.99
C LEU A 165 4.00 -16.84 5.34
N TYR A 166 3.68 -16.74 6.62
CA TYR A 166 2.34 -16.89 7.17
C TYR A 166 2.02 -15.75 8.15
N GLY A 167 1.61 -14.60 7.62
CA GLY A 167 1.43 -13.37 8.41
C GLY A 167 0.24 -13.35 9.38
N GLY A 168 -0.50 -14.44 9.60
CA GLY A 168 -1.54 -14.48 10.64
C GLY A 168 -2.82 -13.70 10.30
N ILE A 169 -3.26 -13.73 9.04
CA ILE A 169 -4.57 -13.23 8.60
C ILE A 169 -5.69 -13.93 9.40
N GLY A 170 -6.70 -13.15 9.83
CA GLY A 170 -7.76 -13.59 10.74
C GLY A 170 -7.40 -13.49 12.23
N GLY A 171 -6.12 -13.26 12.55
CA GLY A 171 -5.64 -12.96 13.90
C GLY A 171 -5.48 -11.44 14.09
N HIS A 172 -4.26 -10.95 13.92
CA HIS A 172 -3.97 -9.51 14.01
C HIS A 172 -4.53 -8.72 12.83
N PHE A 173 -4.66 -9.36 11.66
CA PHE A 173 -5.05 -8.72 10.41
C PHE A 173 -6.44 -9.17 9.95
N PRO A 174 -7.26 -8.30 9.34
CA PRO A 174 -8.54 -8.69 8.76
C PRO A 174 -8.36 -9.65 7.57
N GLU A 175 -9.37 -10.46 7.30
CA GLU A 175 -9.35 -11.48 6.24
C GLU A 175 -9.37 -10.87 4.82
N GLU A 176 -10.06 -9.74 4.66
CA GLU A 176 -10.32 -9.12 3.37
C GLU A 176 -9.54 -7.82 3.14
N GLY A 177 -9.21 -7.57 1.87
CA GLY A 177 -8.52 -6.37 1.40
C GLY A 177 -7.32 -6.66 0.51
N GLN A 178 -6.73 -5.59 -0.01
CA GLN A 178 -5.49 -5.62 -0.79
C GLN A 178 -4.28 -5.81 0.14
N THR A 179 -3.26 -6.48 -0.36
CA THR A 179 -2.10 -6.99 0.35
C THR A 179 -0.79 -6.34 -0.13
N LEU A 180 0.31 -6.66 0.56
CA LEU A 180 1.65 -6.31 0.14
C LEU A 180 1.98 -6.83 -1.27
N ALA A 181 1.41 -7.97 -1.69
CA ALA A 181 1.57 -8.49 -3.05
C ALA A 181 1.05 -7.51 -4.10
N ASP A 182 -0.10 -6.89 -3.84
CA ASP A 182 -0.73 -5.92 -4.72
C ASP A 182 0.12 -4.64 -4.81
N LEU A 183 0.68 -4.19 -3.68
CA LEU A 183 1.61 -3.05 -3.69
C LEU A 183 2.88 -3.33 -4.52
N ILE A 184 3.45 -4.53 -4.40
CA ILE A 184 4.61 -4.95 -5.21
C ILE A 184 4.24 -4.99 -6.69
N TYR A 185 3.05 -5.50 -7.03
CA TYR A 185 2.55 -5.46 -8.40
C TYR A 185 2.53 -4.03 -8.96
N TYR A 186 2.07 -3.04 -8.19
CA TYR A 186 2.10 -1.64 -8.61
C TYR A 186 3.51 -1.03 -8.61
N SER A 187 4.39 -1.45 -7.70
CA SER A 187 5.79 -1.04 -7.64
C SER A 187 6.56 -1.41 -8.92
N ARG A 188 6.26 -2.58 -9.51
CA ARG A 188 6.83 -3.06 -10.78
C ARG A 188 6.51 -2.17 -11.99
N GLN A 189 5.44 -1.39 -11.91
CA GLN A 189 5.02 -0.52 -13.02
C GLN A 189 5.77 0.83 -13.02
N GLU A 190 6.70 1.05 -12.08
CA GLU A 190 7.48 2.29 -11.91
C GLU A 190 6.59 3.55 -11.96
N SER A 191 5.40 3.45 -11.36
CA SER A 191 4.44 4.53 -11.43
C SER A 191 4.91 5.71 -10.57
N ARG A 192 4.89 6.93 -11.13
CA ARG A 192 5.08 8.19 -10.38
C ARG A 192 4.05 8.38 -9.25
N ASN A 193 3.03 7.53 -9.24
CA ASN A 193 1.89 7.55 -8.35
C ASN A 193 1.99 6.52 -7.21
N PHE A 194 3.15 5.87 -7.03
CA PHE A 194 3.35 4.86 -6.00
C PHE A 194 2.90 5.32 -4.60
N GLY A 195 3.23 6.56 -4.18
CA GLY A 195 2.81 7.08 -2.87
C GLY A 195 1.29 7.16 -2.69
N MET A 196 0.56 7.47 -3.77
CA MET A 196 -0.91 7.49 -3.74
C MET A 196 -1.50 6.08 -3.69
N ILE A 197 -0.88 5.13 -4.38
CA ILE A 197 -1.25 3.71 -4.28
C ILE A 197 -0.99 3.20 -2.87
N LEU A 198 0.20 3.47 -2.32
CA LEU A 198 0.58 3.09 -0.96
C LEU A 198 -0.43 3.58 0.09
N THR A 199 -0.81 4.86 0.07
CA THR A 199 -1.83 5.41 0.99
C THR A 199 -3.24 4.85 0.75
N THR A 200 -3.56 4.48 -0.50
CA THR A 200 -4.83 3.82 -0.82
C THR A 200 -4.88 2.42 -0.20
N LEU A 201 -3.81 1.64 -0.35
CA LEU A 201 -3.72 0.25 0.12
C LEU A 201 -3.48 0.14 1.64
N ALA A 202 -2.84 1.14 2.25
CA ALA A 202 -2.60 1.17 3.69
C ALA A 202 -3.92 1.11 4.49
N LYS A 203 -3.88 0.30 5.55
CA LYS A 203 -4.92 0.16 6.57
C LYS A 203 -4.43 0.74 7.89
N HIS A 204 -5.35 0.96 8.82
CA HIS A 204 -5.06 1.62 10.10
C HIS A 204 -5.38 0.70 11.29
N MET A 205 -4.44 0.55 12.21
CA MET A 205 -4.64 0.04 13.56
C MET A 205 -4.35 1.17 14.54
N GLU A 206 -5.39 1.81 15.08
CA GLU A 206 -5.23 3.07 15.84
C GLU A 206 -4.53 4.12 14.97
N SER A 207 -3.35 4.60 15.35
CA SER A 207 -2.53 5.54 14.57
C SER A 207 -1.49 4.86 13.69
N LEU A 208 -1.32 3.53 13.78
CA LEU A 208 -0.35 2.78 13.00
C LEU A 208 -0.91 2.43 11.62
N ASP A 209 -0.19 2.80 10.57
CA ASP A 209 -0.49 2.34 9.22
C ASP A 209 0.17 0.98 8.99
N TYR A 210 -0.53 0.09 8.28
CA TYR A 210 -0.01 -1.22 7.93
C TYR A 210 -0.52 -1.69 6.57
N LEU A 211 0.25 -2.59 5.94
CA LEU A 211 -0.19 -3.34 4.76
C LEU A 211 -0.60 -4.75 5.18
N LEU A 212 -1.65 -5.29 4.55
CA LEU A 212 -2.01 -6.69 4.78
C LEU A 212 -0.90 -7.61 4.29
N PRO A 213 -0.57 -8.67 5.05
CA PRO A 213 0.45 -9.62 4.64
C PRO A 213 0.01 -10.39 3.39
N PHE A 214 0.97 -11.11 2.81
CA PHE A 214 0.68 -12.06 1.74
C PHE A 214 -0.32 -13.13 2.19
N ARG A 215 -1.24 -13.49 1.29
CA ARG A 215 -2.20 -14.59 1.50
C ARG A 215 -1.60 -15.97 1.19
N VAL A 216 -0.69 -16.02 0.22
CA VAL A 216 -0.12 -17.25 -0.32
C VAL A 216 1.39 -17.21 -0.10
N SER A 217 1.92 -18.22 0.58
CA SER A 217 3.35 -18.28 0.91
C SER A 217 4.26 -18.38 -0.32
N GLU A 218 3.77 -18.97 -1.42
CA GLU A 218 4.54 -19.05 -2.66
C GLU A 218 4.69 -17.69 -3.35
N ASP A 219 3.72 -16.79 -3.21
CA ASP A 219 3.79 -15.47 -3.81
C ASP A 219 4.89 -14.61 -3.16
N ILE A 220 5.05 -14.67 -1.84
CA ILE A 220 6.12 -13.93 -1.15
C ILE A 220 7.50 -14.55 -1.43
N LYS A 221 7.58 -15.88 -1.56
CA LYS A 221 8.83 -16.56 -1.95
C LYS A 221 9.24 -16.22 -3.38
N ALA A 222 8.30 -15.88 -4.25
CA ALA A 222 8.57 -15.49 -5.63
C ALA A 222 9.11 -14.05 -5.75
N VAL A 223 8.96 -13.21 -4.73
CA VAL A 223 9.47 -11.84 -4.75
C VAL A 223 11.00 -11.83 -4.77
N THR A 224 11.57 -11.16 -5.76
CA THR A 224 13.02 -11.15 -5.95
C THR A 224 13.72 -10.12 -5.05
N PRO A 225 15.04 -10.24 -4.80
CA PRO A 225 15.80 -9.24 -4.05
C PRO A 225 15.71 -7.82 -4.63
N GLU A 226 15.66 -7.71 -5.96
CA GLU A 226 15.52 -6.44 -6.67
C GLU A 226 14.14 -5.81 -6.42
N GLU A 227 13.09 -6.63 -6.36
CA GLU A 227 11.73 -6.16 -6.06
C GLU A 227 11.61 -5.65 -4.62
N TRP A 228 12.23 -6.35 -3.65
CA TRP A 228 12.29 -5.84 -2.27
C TRP A 228 13.02 -4.50 -2.19
N THR A 229 14.18 -4.41 -2.85
CA THR A 229 14.98 -3.19 -2.86
C THR A 229 14.22 -2.04 -3.52
N SER A 230 13.58 -2.29 -4.67
CA SER A 230 12.76 -1.29 -5.37
C SER A 230 11.59 -0.82 -4.51
N LEU A 231 10.87 -1.74 -3.84
CA LEU A 231 9.77 -1.41 -2.95
C LEU A 231 10.22 -0.49 -1.80
N LEU A 232 11.29 -0.87 -1.09
CA LEU A 232 11.80 -0.10 0.06
C LEU A 232 12.28 1.29 -0.38
N MET A 233 12.97 1.38 -1.53
CA MET A 233 13.38 2.66 -2.10
C MET A 233 12.19 3.55 -2.48
N GLN A 234 11.14 3.00 -3.10
CA GLN A 234 9.95 3.76 -3.48
C GLN A 234 9.18 4.26 -2.24
N ILE A 235 9.08 3.46 -1.17
CA ILE A 235 8.49 3.89 0.11
C ILE A 235 9.28 5.06 0.70
N GLU A 236 10.61 4.95 0.75
CA GLU A 236 11.48 6.03 1.27
C GLU A 236 11.35 7.32 0.45
N GLN A 237 11.32 7.22 -0.88
CA GLN A 237 11.21 8.37 -1.79
C GLN A 237 9.89 9.13 -1.66
N CYS A 238 8.80 8.44 -1.28
CA CYS A 238 7.51 9.09 -1.07
C CYS A 238 7.51 10.04 0.14
N ALA A 239 8.41 9.84 1.10
CA ALA A 239 8.53 10.67 2.30
C ALA A 239 7.20 10.87 3.07
N ILE A 240 6.31 9.87 3.04
CA ILE A 240 5.05 9.85 3.78
C ILE A 240 5.28 9.43 5.23
N TYR A 241 6.18 8.46 5.43
CA TYR A 241 6.46 7.82 6.71
C TYR A 241 7.83 8.24 7.25
N ASP A 242 7.88 8.52 8.54
CA ASP A 242 9.13 8.75 9.27
C ASP A 242 9.80 7.43 9.64
N VAL A 243 8.99 6.40 9.90
CA VAL A 243 9.44 5.07 10.35
C VAL A 243 8.77 3.98 9.52
N LEU A 244 9.58 3.04 9.02
CA LEU A 244 9.14 1.81 8.39
C LEU A 244 9.54 0.62 9.27
N ILE A 245 8.57 -0.19 9.69
CA ILE A 245 8.80 -1.41 10.46
C ILE A 245 8.59 -2.61 9.54
N LEU A 246 9.60 -3.48 9.45
CA LEU A 246 9.56 -4.71 8.66
C LEU A 246 9.59 -5.92 9.61
N ASP A 247 8.52 -6.70 9.66
CA ASP A 247 8.49 -7.98 10.38
C ASP A 247 8.94 -9.09 9.43
N ILE A 248 10.22 -9.46 9.55
CA ILE A 248 10.97 -10.23 8.55
C ILE A 248 11.06 -11.69 9.01
N ASP A 249 10.80 -12.59 8.07
CA ASP A 249 10.98 -14.03 8.23
C ASP A 249 12.15 -14.56 7.40
N GLU A 250 12.71 -15.70 7.80
CA GLU A 250 13.83 -16.34 7.10
C GLU A 250 13.44 -16.92 5.73
N GLY A 251 12.14 -17.09 5.47
CA GLY A 251 11.62 -17.69 4.24
C GLY A 251 11.64 -16.82 2.98
N ILE A 252 11.97 -15.52 3.09
CA ILE A 252 12.04 -14.61 1.93
C ILE A 252 13.37 -14.74 1.18
N GLN A 253 13.38 -14.41 -0.11
CA GLN A 253 14.64 -14.34 -0.86
C GLN A 253 15.53 -13.20 -0.36
N ASP A 254 16.82 -13.48 -0.24
CA ASP A 254 17.86 -12.54 0.21
C ASP A 254 17.51 -11.78 1.50
N VAL A 255 17.10 -12.53 2.53
CA VAL A 255 16.79 -11.98 3.86
C VAL A 255 17.92 -11.10 4.42
N TYR A 256 19.19 -11.43 4.16
CA TYR A 256 20.33 -10.63 4.62
C TYR A 256 20.50 -9.33 3.85
N GLY A 257 20.17 -9.30 2.55
CA GLY A 257 20.04 -8.08 1.77
C GLY A 257 18.95 -7.15 2.32
N VAL A 258 17.79 -7.69 2.72
CA VAL A 258 16.72 -6.91 3.36
C VAL A 258 17.15 -6.38 4.74
N LEU A 259 17.75 -7.22 5.60
CA LEU A 259 18.27 -6.79 6.90
C LEU A 259 19.37 -5.73 6.77
N ARG A 260 20.20 -5.80 5.71
CA ARG A 260 21.23 -4.80 5.40
C ARG A 260 20.62 -3.42 5.09
N GLN A 261 19.42 -3.35 4.53
CA GLN A 261 18.73 -2.09 4.27
C GLN A 261 18.13 -1.45 5.54
N CYS A 262 17.96 -2.23 6.62
CA CYS A 262 17.47 -1.70 7.89
C CYS A 262 18.48 -0.74 8.54
N THR A 263 17.98 0.27 9.23
CA THR A 263 18.79 1.15 10.10
C THR A 263 19.19 0.44 11.39
N GLU A 264 18.28 -0.37 11.93
CA GLU A 264 18.51 -1.29 13.05
C GLU A 264 17.65 -2.53 12.89
N VAL A 265 18.05 -3.63 13.53
CA VAL A 265 17.31 -4.89 13.53
C VAL A 265 17.02 -5.28 14.97
N MET A 266 15.77 -5.16 15.39
CA MET A 266 15.30 -5.64 16.67
C MET A 266 15.23 -7.17 16.64
N VAL A 267 15.90 -7.82 17.60
CA VAL A 267 15.94 -9.27 17.71
C VAL A 267 15.26 -9.70 19.01
N PRO A 268 13.96 -10.06 18.97
CA PRO A 268 13.31 -10.72 20.09
C PRO A 268 14.04 -12.02 20.46
N VAL A 269 14.50 -12.12 21.71
CA VAL A 269 15.24 -13.29 22.21
C VAL A 269 14.48 -14.02 23.31
N ALA A 270 14.62 -15.35 23.33
CA ALA A 270 14.22 -16.20 24.44
C ALA A 270 15.45 -16.62 25.27
N ARG A 271 15.24 -16.81 26.58
CA ARG A 271 16.35 -17.08 27.52
C ARG A 271 16.82 -18.54 27.54
N ASP A 272 16.06 -19.46 26.95
CA ASP A 272 16.38 -20.88 27.03
C ASP A 272 17.67 -21.22 26.26
N PRO A 273 18.41 -22.28 26.66
CA PRO A 273 19.68 -22.63 26.04
C PRO A 273 19.59 -22.88 24.52
N ALA A 274 18.48 -23.44 24.03
CA ALA A 274 18.32 -23.74 22.61
C ALA A 274 18.13 -22.46 21.79
N ALA A 275 17.35 -21.50 22.29
CA ALA A 275 17.22 -20.17 21.68
C ALA A 275 18.56 -19.43 21.60
N ARG A 276 19.36 -19.47 22.68
CA ARG A 276 20.71 -18.88 22.68
C ARG A 276 21.64 -19.53 21.66
N ALA A 277 21.59 -20.86 21.54
CA ALA A 277 22.39 -21.59 20.55
C ALA A 277 22.01 -21.22 19.11
N LYS A 278 20.70 -21.11 18.80
CA LYS A 278 20.23 -20.64 17.48
C LYS A 278 20.67 -19.22 17.16
N LEU A 279 20.58 -18.32 18.14
CA LEU A 279 21.03 -16.94 17.98
C LEU A 279 22.54 -16.87 17.73
N PHE A 280 23.34 -17.66 18.46
CA PHE A 280 24.78 -17.76 18.23
C PHE A 280 25.09 -18.29 16.83
N GLN A 281 24.39 -19.33 16.38
CA GLN A 281 24.56 -19.88 15.04
C GLN A 281 24.27 -18.84 13.96
N PHE A 282 23.18 -18.10 14.07
CA PHE A 282 22.83 -17.00 13.16
C PHE A 282 23.91 -15.90 13.14
N GLU A 283 24.40 -15.47 14.31
CA GLU A 283 25.45 -14.45 14.39
C GLU A 283 26.80 -14.88 13.81
N GLU A 284 27.12 -16.17 13.87
CA GLU A 284 28.30 -16.73 13.22
C GLU A 284 28.09 -16.90 11.72
N GLU A 285 26.90 -17.26 11.27
CA GLU A 285 26.56 -17.31 9.86
C GLU A 285 26.70 -15.94 9.20
N LEU A 286 26.19 -14.87 9.82
CA LEU A 286 26.39 -13.50 9.33
C LEU A 286 27.88 -13.16 9.15
N ARG A 287 28.74 -13.62 10.07
CA ARG A 287 30.19 -13.41 9.97
C ARG A 287 30.81 -14.25 8.84
N LEU A 288 30.43 -15.51 8.73
CA LEU A 288 30.98 -16.40 7.70
C LEU A 288 30.61 -15.97 6.28
N LEU A 289 29.44 -15.35 6.12
CA LEU A 289 28.91 -14.89 4.83
C LEU A 289 29.25 -13.43 4.50
N GLY A 290 29.99 -12.72 5.35
CA GLY A 290 30.40 -11.33 5.09
C GLY A 290 29.31 -10.27 5.34
N TYR A 291 28.36 -10.57 6.23
CA TYR A 291 27.27 -9.68 6.68
C TYR A 291 27.53 -9.10 8.07
N GLU A 292 28.79 -8.81 8.43
CA GLU A 292 29.14 -8.17 9.70
C GLU A 292 28.53 -6.78 9.86
N ASP A 293 28.23 -6.11 8.74
CA ASP A 293 27.49 -4.85 8.73
C ASP A 293 26.05 -5.02 9.25
N VAL A 294 25.37 -6.12 8.93
CA VAL A 294 24.07 -6.49 9.51
C VAL A 294 24.23 -6.82 11.00
N LYS A 295 25.26 -7.61 11.35
CA LYS A 295 25.52 -8.00 12.76
C LYS A 295 25.64 -6.78 13.69
N LYS A 296 26.25 -5.68 13.22
CA LYS A 296 26.40 -4.43 13.98
C LYS A 296 25.08 -3.69 14.24
N LYS A 297 24.03 -4.00 13.47
CA LYS A 297 22.70 -3.38 13.58
C LYS A 297 21.75 -4.16 14.50
N LEU A 298 22.15 -5.35 14.96
CA LEU A 298 21.30 -6.19 15.80
C LEU A 298 21.14 -5.60 17.21
N VAL A 299 19.89 -5.41 17.62
CA VAL A 299 19.49 -4.95 18.96
C VAL A 299 18.67 -6.05 19.61
N LYS A 300 19.30 -6.83 20.49
CA LYS A 300 18.62 -7.92 21.22
C LYS A 300 17.63 -7.37 22.22
N LYS A 301 16.41 -7.88 22.22
CA LYS A 301 15.32 -7.48 23.12
C LYS A 301 14.71 -8.70 23.78
N GLU A 302 14.78 -8.74 25.11
CA GLU A 302 14.02 -9.72 25.88
C GLU A 302 12.58 -9.22 25.98
N LEU A 303 11.63 -10.08 25.62
CA LEU A 303 10.22 -9.78 25.76
C LEU A 303 9.75 -10.24 27.13
N GLU A 304 9.20 -9.30 27.91
CA GLU A 304 8.46 -9.64 29.13
C GLU A 304 7.17 -10.34 28.72
N ARG A 305 6.92 -11.52 29.27
CA ARG A 305 5.68 -12.29 29.05
C ARG A 305 4.67 -11.97 30.14
#